data_AF-A0A5N1JJ34-F1
#
_entry.id   AF-A0A5N1JJ34-F1
#
_cell.length_a   1.000
_cell.length_b   1.000
_cell.length_c   1.000
_cell.angle_alpha   90.00
_cell.angle_beta   90.00
_cell.angle_gamma   90.00
#
_symmetry.space_group_name_H-M   'P 1'
#
loop_
_entity.id
_entity.type
_entity.pdbx_description
1 polymer ?
#
loop_
_entity_poly.entity_id
_entity_poly.type
_entity_poly.pdbx_seq_one_letter_code
_entity_poly.pdbx_strand_id
1 'polypeptide(L)'
;MTNRLFIRAYLFSACFLNCFLSGFTSLAQIDVIAVDTTTGVPAKALPFNRPFILKIPAKQKEYSSMYLIDHIGNKTLSETIQKRTTEIVSRIDDSGNTITDTLFKDYHLRPIPPAYFFMAKEGTKNSLFIRFKDTITLKPNKLYSLVIATDPDARTLTIFNALHESMKITGTATGDKLKKAKQISKAMDVYKSLADKVNEQLGIYFNIRFIDYISETDVASLPESDFDNDGIVTRNSVNIGGKTITIINKNVVQDILKFHNQKIEVLYDAIDAESTNLTTHISTNGANFIPSNTEKAKLALLNKAYISVDFREHSKLKEQFTQDNNRVLKTVNKLLSQSRTETDAIMQGLQPFLCSLCKPAKSTDYGNRLKNIEETFADIQRIYLLAQVLASQETALNDTFTYFESLLASVTTSRGYLKIMSEKISEVQDEIKKNALFSGADVTNGDTFIFSFETRTKLSIVPEVGLVTNRLFKSGRNSNFLLIPYLGASINFSQIDRDVPFKLIRKKTLWQRLSLVVGYSLVPLKDDYTQAPRDDFFEKSSLLTGLGFRFSNTVKLIGGYTWYYKRPASLELPRQLTNLPFIGVSFDMDIKKYIETIFSAVTPLRGTKTVESKAD
;
A
#
# COMPACT_ATOMS: atom_id res chain seq x y z
N MET A 1 -36.12 -45.19 38.52
CA MET A 1 -35.59 -45.30 37.14
C MET A 1 -35.77 -44.02 36.30
N THR A 2 -36.74 -43.17 36.62
CA THR A 2 -37.10 -41.94 35.87
C THR A 2 -36.04 -40.82 35.88
N ASN A 3 -35.30 -40.63 36.98
CA ASN A 3 -34.27 -39.57 37.06
C ASN A 3 -33.06 -39.77 36.13
N ARG A 4 -32.71 -41.02 35.77
CA ARG A 4 -31.57 -41.28 34.86
C ARG A 4 -31.89 -40.96 33.41
N LEU A 5 -33.15 -41.03 32.99
CA LEU A 5 -33.57 -40.69 31.64
C LEU A 5 -33.58 -39.17 31.43
N PHE A 6 -34.05 -38.42 32.43
CA PHE A 6 -34.07 -36.95 32.38
C PHE A 6 -32.67 -36.34 32.35
N ILE A 7 -31.73 -36.84 33.16
CA ILE A 7 -30.34 -36.36 33.15
C ILE A 7 -29.67 -36.65 31.79
N ARG A 8 -29.95 -37.80 31.17
CA ARG A 8 -29.43 -38.13 29.84
C ARG A 8 -30.05 -37.27 28.74
N ALA A 9 -31.34 -36.99 28.79
CA ALA A 9 -32.02 -36.10 27.84
C ALA A 9 -31.55 -34.64 27.98
N TYR A 10 -31.28 -34.19 29.21
CA TYR A 10 -30.75 -32.86 29.49
C TYR A 10 -29.30 -32.71 29.04
N LEU A 11 -28.43 -33.69 29.32
CA LEU A 11 -27.05 -33.70 28.81
C LEU A 11 -27.01 -33.79 27.29
N PHE A 12 -27.91 -34.56 26.67
CA PHE A 12 -28.02 -34.63 25.21
C PHE A 12 -28.49 -33.30 24.64
N SER A 13 -29.52 -32.66 25.21
CA SER A 13 -29.96 -31.32 24.77
C SER A 13 -28.90 -30.24 25.02
N ALA A 14 -28.17 -30.29 26.14
CA ALA A 14 -27.12 -29.33 26.44
C ALA A 14 -25.90 -29.50 25.52
N CYS A 15 -25.53 -30.73 25.15
CA CYS A 15 -24.54 -30.99 24.11
C CYS A 15 -25.05 -30.56 22.72
N PHE A 16 -26.30 -30.88 22.38
CA PHE A 16 -26.89 -30.53 21.09
C PHE A 16 -27.01 -29.02 20.91
N LEU A 17 -27.40 -28.29 21.97
CA LEU A 17 -27.50 -26.84 21.97
C LEU A 17 -26.11 -26.17 21.96
N ASN A 18 -25.10 -26.73 22.65
CA ASN A 18 -23.72 -26.25 22.54
C ASN A 18 -23.12 -26.51 21.14
N CYS A 19 -23.42 -27.64 20.50
CA CYS A 19 -23.03 -27.91 19.12
C CYS A 19 -23.77 -27.01 18.11
N PHE A 20 -25.02 -26.64 18.39
CA PHE A 20 -25.78 -25.70 17.54
C PHE A 20 -25.31 -24.25 17.69
N LEU A 21 -25.04 -23.80 18.92
CA LEU A 21 -24.62 -22.42 19.17
C LEU A 21 -23.17 -22.16 18.75
N SER A 22 -22.31 -23.17 18.75
CA SER A 22 -20.96 -23.10 18.16
C SER A 22 -20.95 -23.18 16.62
N GLY A 23 -22.10 -23.47 15.99
CA GLY A 23 -22.31 -23.45 14.55
C GLY A 23 -22.73 -22.09 13.99
N PHE A 24 -23.02 -21.09 14.84
CA PHE A 24 -23.06 -19.71 14.36
C PHE A 24 -21.64 -19.33 13.98
N THR A 25 -21.39 -19.37 12.67
CA THR A 25 -20.16 -18.90 12.04
C THR A 25 -19.78 -17.58 12.69
N SER A 26 -18.73 -17.59 13.52
CA SER A 26 -18.02 -16.35 13.83
C SER A 26 -17.82 -15.66 12.49
N LEU A 27 -18.18 -14.38 12.39
CA LEU A 27 -17.97 -13.57 11.19
C LEU A 27 -16.60 -13.96 10.64
N ALA A 28 -16.59 -14.69 9.52
CA ALA A 28 -15.42 -15.45 9.11
C ALA A 28 -14.24 -14.50 9.11
N GLN A 29 -13.30 -14.72 10.05
CA GLN A 29 -12.24 -13.77 10.30
C GLN A 29 -11.51 -13.54 8.98
N ILE A 30 -11.55 -12.31 8.46
CA ILE A 30 -10.94 -11.99 7.18
C ILE A 30 -9.44 -12.25 7.33
N ASP A 31 -8.91 -13.17 6.52
CA ASP A 31 -7.50 -13.55 6.59
C ASP A 31 -6.62 -12.34 6.26
N VAL A 32 -5.70 -11.99 7.15
CA VAL A 32 -4.65 -11.01 6.89
C VAL A 32 -3.39 -11.76 6.49
N ILE A 33 -2.93 -11.54 5.25
CA ILE A 33 -1.77 -12.21 4.65
C ILE A 33 -0.67 -11.19 4.47
N ALA A 34 0.38 -11.29 5.27
CA ALA A 34 1.56 -10.43 5.15
C ALA A 34 2.38 -10.80 3.91
N VAL A 35 2.94 -9.79 3.25
CA VAL A 35 3.93 -9.95 2.17
C VAL A 35 5.32 -9.78 2.77
N ASP A 36 6.20 -10.74 2.50
CA ASP A 36 7.60 -10.65 2.87
C ASP A 36 8.28 -9.57 2.02
N THR A 37 8.92 -8.60 2.67
CA THR A 37 9.51 -7.42 1.99
C THR A 37 10.74 -7.73 1.18
N THR A 38 11.44 -8.81 1.50
CA THR A 38 12.68 -9.21 0.82
C THR A 38 12.35 -9.96 -0.46
N THR A 39 11.32 -10.80 -0.42
CA THR A 39 10.96 -11.70 -1.53
C THR A 39 9.77 -11.22 -2.35
N GLY A 40 8.92 -10.35 -1.79
CA GLY A 40 7.63 -9.97 -2.39
C GLY A 40 6.58 -11.08 -2.33
N VAL A 41 6.87 -12.20 -1.65
CA VAL A 41 6.01 -13.39 -1.62
C VAL A 41 5.04 -13.30 -0.43
N PRO A 42 3.74 -13.61 -0.62
CA PRO A 42 2.79 -13.74 0.48
C PRO A 42 3.20 -14.84 1.47
N ALA A 43 3.13 -14.57 2.78
CA ALA A 43 3.50 -15.51 3.84
C ALA A 43 2.60 -16.77 3.91
N LYS A 44 1.44 -16.74 3.23
CA LYS A 44 0.50 -17.85 3.09
C LYS A 44 -0.13 -17.83 1.70
N ALA A 45 -0.63 -18.98 1.25
CA ALA A 45 -1.39 -19.07 0.01
C ALA A 45 -2.63 -18.15 0.05
N LEU A 46 -2.87 -17.43 -1.04
CA LEU A 46 -4.00 -16.50 -1.15
C LEU A 46 -5.31 -17.29 -1.34
N PRO A 47 -6.36 -17.02 -0.54
CA PRO A 47 -7.61 -17.77 -0.60
C PRO A 47 -8.53 -17.16 -1.67
N PHE A 48 -8.31 -17.49 -2.95
CA PHE A 48 -9.06 -16.93 -4.09
C PHE A 48 -10.59 -17.12 -4.05
N ASN A 49 -11.08 -17.99 -3.17
CA ASN A 49 -12.51 -18.30 -3.01
C ASN A 49 -13.18 -17.53 -1.85
N ARG A 50 -12.46 -16.64 -1.15
CA ARG A 50 -13.03 -15.81 -0.08
C ARG A 50 -12.30 -14.46 0.05
N PRO A 51 -12.94 -13.44 0.65
CA PRO A 51 -12.27 -12.18 0.93
C PRO A 51 -11.04 -12.34 1.82
N PHE A 52 -9.98 -11.59 1.54
CA PHE A 52 -8.76 -11.52 2.36
C PHE A 52 -8.17 -10.12 2.31
N ILE A 53 -7.24 -9.84 3.23
CA ILE A 53 -6.48 -8.59 3.27
C ILE A 53 -5.01 -8.92 3.04
N LEU A 54 -4.42 -8.34 2.00
CA LEU A 54 -2.99 -8.36 1.78
C LEU A 54 -2.34 -7.23 2.59
N LYS A 55 -1.30 -7.54 3.35
CA LYS A 55 -0.57 -6.58 4.18
C LYS A 55 0.84 -6.41 3.64
N ILE A 56 1.17 -5.22 3.15
CA ILE A 56 2.45 -4.88 2.54
C ILE A 56 3.14 -3.84 3.42
N PRO A 57 4.38 -4.05 3.88
CA PRO A 57 5.10 -3.00 4.59
C PRO A 57 5.34 -1.79 3.71
N ALA A 58 5.02 -0.61 4.22
CA ALA A 58 5.02 0.63 3.47
C ALA A 58 6.16 1.54 3.92
N LYS A 59 6.90 2.11 2.97
CA LYS A 59 7.92 3.13 3.23
C LYS A 59 7.30 4.51 3.47
N GLN A 60 6.16 4.78 2.85
CA GLN A 60 5.48 6.07 2.91
C GLN A 60 4.40 6.11 3.98
N LYS A 61 3.95 7.32 4.33
CA LYS A 61 2.85 7.52 5.27
C LYS A 61 1.49 7.36 4.61
N GLU A 62 1.37 7.77 3.35
CA GLU A 62 0.11 7.83 2.61
C GLU A 62 0.35 7.42 1.15
N TYR A 63 -0.70 6.88 0.53
CA TYR A 63 -0.74 6.52 -0.89
C TYR A 63 -2.01 7.11 -1.49
N SER A 64 -1.88 7.72 -2.67
CA SER A 64 -2.95 8.50 -3.30
C SER A 64 -3.90 7.63 -4.11
N SER A 65 -3.36 6.64 -4.83
CA SER A 65 -4.13 5.69 -5.61
C SER A 65 -3.37 4.37 -5.76
N MET A 66 -4.06 3.34 -6.22
CA MET A 66 -3.47 2.03 -6.40
C MET A 66 -4.07 1.35 -7.61
N TYR A 67 -3.26 0.62 -8.36
CA TYR A 67 -3.66 -0.05 -9.56
C TYR A 67 -3.13 -1.48 -9.59
N LEU A 68 -3.89 -2.35 -10.25
CA LEU A 68 -3.56 -3.74 -10.45
C LEU A 68 -3.28 -4.02 -11.92
N ILE A 69 -2.21 -4.74 -12.20
CA ILE A 69 -1.83 -5.16 -13.56
C ILE A 69 -1.76 -6.66 -13.63
N ASP A 70 -2.51 -7.21 -14.57
CA ASP A 70 -2.42 -8.63 -14.91
C ASP A 70 -1.32 -8.81 -15.95
N HIS A 71 -0.31 -9.62 -15.63
CA HIS A 71 0.74 -9.93 -16.60
C HIS A 71 0.22 -10.78 -17.76
N ILE A 72 0.85 -10.59 -18.93
CA ILE A 72 0.61 -11.44 -20.10
C ILE A 72 1.50 -12.68 -19.99
N GLY A 73 0.94 -13.75 -19.41
CA GLY A 73 1.67 -14.99 -19.17
C GLY A 73 2.79 -14.76 -18.14
N ASN A 74 4.02 -15.15 -18.49
CA ASN A 74 5.20 -15.01 -17.64
C ASN A 74 6.09 -13.81 -18.04
N LYS A 75 5.54 -12.89 -18.84
CA LYS A 75 6.27 -11.68 -19.24
C LYS A 75 6.59 -10.82 -18.03
N THR A 76 7.75 -10.16 -18.07
CA THR A 76 8.10 -9.11 -17.11
C THR A 76 7.07 -7.99 -17.14
N LEU A 77 7.11 -7.10 -16.15
CA LEU A 77 6.19 -5.98 -16.09
C LEU A 77 6.39 -5.02 -17.27
N SER A 78 7.66 -4.71 -17.60
CA SER A 78 8.02 -3.89 -18.75
C SER A 78 7.51 -4.49 -20.07
N GLU A 79 7.72 -5.79 -20.31
CA GLU A 79 7.19 -6.47 -21.50
C GLU A 79 5.66 -6.53 -21.52
N THR A 80 5.03 -6.75 -20.37
CA THR A 80 3.56 -6.76 -20.24
C THR A 80 3.02 -5.40 -20.65
N ILE A 81 3.66 -4.33 -20.20
CA ILE A 81 3.21 -2.96 -20.46
C ILE A 81 3.49 -2.59 -21.89
N GLN A 82 4.70 -2.80 -22.40
CA GLN A 82 5.00 -2.60 -23.82
C GLN A 82 3.94 -3.29 -24.69
N LYS A 83 3.64 -4.56 -24.46
CA LYS A 83 2.61 -5.29 -25.23
C LYS A 83 1.18 -4.75 -25.04
N ARG A 84 0.87 -4.16 -23.88
CA ARG A 84 -0.43 -3.57 -23.54
C ARG A 84 -0.56 -2.11 -23.94
N THR A 85 0.53 -1.39 -24.15
CA THR A 85 0.56 0.02 -24.53
C THR A 85 1.07 0.24 -25.93
N THR A 86 1.51 -0.81 -26.64
CA THR A 86 1.87 -0.71 -28.05
C THR A 86 1.03 -1.62 -28.94
N GLU A 87 0.85 -1.16 -30.17
CA GLU A 87 0.32 -1.90 -31.29
C GLU A 87 1.27 -1.73 -32.47
N ILE A 88 1.55 -2.83 -33.15
CA ILE A 88 2.39 -2.81 -34.34
C ILE A 88 1.45 -2.65 -35.52
N VAL A 89 1.55 -1.51 -36.22
CA VAL A 89 0.73 -1.20 -37.39
C VAL A 89 1.64 -1.16 -38.61
N SER A 90 1.26 -1.93 -39.63
CA SER A 90 1.92 -1.89 -40.93
C SER A 90 1.20 -0.89 -41.83
N ARG A 91 1.94 0.07 -42.40
CA ARG A 91 1.43 0.98 -43.43
C ARG A 91 2.34 0.96 -44.66
N ILE A 92 1.83 1.41 -45.79
CA ILE A 92 2.61 1.54 -47.02
C ILE A 92 3.12 2.98 -47.13
N ASP A 93 4.41 3.17 -47.34
CA ASP A 93 5.03 4.48 -47.57
C ASP A 93 4.76 5.00 -49.01
N ASP A 94 5.13 6.25 -49.30
CA ASP A 94 4.91 6.88 -50.62
C ASP A 94 5.64 6.15 -51.76
N SER A 95 6.59 5.26 -51.44
CA SER A 95 7.35 4.45 -52.40
C SER A 95 6.78 3.04 -52.57
N GLY A 96 5.67 2.70 -51.89
CA GLY A 96 5.05 1.38 -51.97
C GLY A 96 5.65 0.34 -51.01
N ASN A 97 6.57 0.70 -50.12
CA ASN A 97 7.15 -0.24 -49.15
C ASN A 97 6.28 -0.36 -47.91
N THR A 98 6.18 -1.57 -47.35
CA THR A 98 5.55 -1.78 -46.04
C THR A 98 6.50 -1.34 -44.94
N ILE A 99 6.15 -0.28 -44.23
CA ILE A 99 6.81 0.15 -43.00
C ILE A 99 5.99 -0.31 -41.79
N THR A 100 6.70 -0.70 -40.73
CA THR A 100 6.11 -1.18 -39.49
C THR A 100 6.32 -0.14 -38.41
N ASP A 101 5.23 0.49 -37.97
CA ASP A 101 5.25 1.48 -36.90
C ASP A 101 4.75 0.87 -35.60
N THR A 102 5.36 1.27 -34.49
CA THR A 102 4.86 0.97 -33.15
C THR A 102 4.01 2.15 -32.69
N LEU A 103 2.70 2.00 -32.76
CA LEU A 103 1.76 2.98 -32.22
C LEU A 103 1.53 2.72 -30.74
N PHE A 104 1.44 3.79 -29.95
CA PHE A 104 1.03 3.66 -28.56
C PHE A 104 -0.50 3.57 -28.48
N LYS A 105 -1.03 2.55 -27.81
CA LYS A 105 -2.44 2.42 -27.46
C LYS A 105 -2.65 2.78 -25.99
N ASP A 106 -3.80 3.39 -25.70
CA ASP A 106 -4.17 3.70 -24.33
C ASP A 106 -4.47 2.40 -23.57
N TYR A 107 -3.73 2.17 -22.48
CA TYR A 107 -3.98 1.07 -21.57
C TYR A 107 -4.43 1.63 -20.23
N HIS A 108 -5.71 1.43 -19.91
CA HIS A 108 -6.24 1.81 -18.60
C HIS A 108 -5.87 0.75 -17.57
N LEU A 109 -5.06 1.15 -16.59
CA LEU A 109 -4.77 0.34 -15.42
C LEU A 109 -6.06 0.06 -14.64
N ARG A 110 -6.18 -1.12 -14.02
CA ARG A 110 -7.34 -1.45 -13.19
C ARG A 110 -7.21 -0.75 -11.84
N PRO A 111 -8.01 0.29 -11.53
CA PRO A 111 -7.89 0.96 -10.25
C PRO A 111 -8.39 0.05 -9.13
N ILE A 112 -7.71 0.10 -7.99
CA ILE A 112 -8.19 -0.41 -6.71
C ILE A 112 -8.87 0.78 -6.02
N PRO A 113 -10.20 0.74 -5.75
CA PRO A 113 -10.89 1.88 -5.18
C PRO A 113 -10.35 2.24 -3.78
N PRO A 114 -10.33 3.51 -3.39
CA PRO A 114 -9.80 3.95 -2.08
C PRO A 114 -10.40 3.22 -0.87
N ALA A 115 -11.67 2.82 -0.94
CA ALA A 115 -12.32 2.05 0.13
C ALA A 115 -11.74 0.63 0.36
N TYR A 116 -10.86 0.17 -0.52
CA TYR A 116 -10.28 -1.17 -0.53
C TYR A 116 -8.84 -1.17 -0.02
N PHE A 117 -8.24 -0.01 0.26
CA PHE A 117 -6.93 0.03 0.90
C PHE A 117 -6.87 1.08 1.99
N PHE A 118 -6.03 0.84 2.98
CA PHE A 118 -5.78 1.80 4.05
C PHE A 118 -4.37 1.60 4.62
N MET A 119 -3.84 2.67 5.19
CA MET A 119 -2.58 2.65 5.94
C MET A 119 -2.86 2.43 7.41
N ALA A 120 -2.10 1.56 8.05
CA ALA A 120 -2.11 1.45 9.51
C ALA A 120 -0.69 1.30 10.05
N LYS A 121 -0.46 1.88 11.23
CA LYS A 121 0.81 1.80 11.94
C LYS A 121 0.78 0.61 12.89
N GLU A 122 1.76 -0.26 12.78
CA GLU A 122 1.98 -1.37 13.70
C GLU A 122 3.35 -1.22 14.36
N GLY A 123 3.36 -0.81 15.63
CA GLY A 123 4.58 -0.43 16.32
C GLY A 123 5.23 0.80 15.66
N THR A 124 6.45 0.65 15.14
CA THR A 124 7.19 1.72 14.45
C THR A 124 7.05 1.69 12.93
N LYS A 125 6.40 0.66 12.37
CA LYS A 125 6.32 0.44 10.92
C LYS A 125 4.94 0.80 10.38
N ASN A 126 4.92 1.44 9.21
CA ASN A 126 3.69 1.63 8.44
C ASN A 126 3.43 0.38 7.58
N SER A 127 2.18 -0.03 7.48
CA SER A 127 1.75 -1.13 6.60
C SER A 127 0.53 -0.70 5.80
N LEU A 128 0.54 -1.07 4.53
CA LEU A 128 -0.55 -0.93 3.59
C LEU A 128 -1.39 -2.21 3.62
N PHE A 129 -2.68 -2.05 3.89
CA PHE A 129 -3.65 -3.12 3.90
C PHE A 129 -4.53 -3.00 2.67
N ILE A 130 -4.62 -4.06 1.87
CA ILE A 130 -5.40 -4.11 0.63
C ILE A 130 -6.42 -5.23 0.76
N ARG A 131 -7.68 -4.86 0.76
CA ARG A 131 -8.81 -5.76 0.88
C ARG A 131 -9.19 -6.26 -0.51
N PHE A 132 -8.99 -7.54 -0.77
CA PHE A 132 -9.49 -8.23 -1.96
C PHE A 132 -10.87 -8.83 -1.66
N LYS A 133 -11.87 -8.46 -2.46
CA LYS A 133 -13.30 -8.84 -2.37
C LYS A 133 -13.83 -9.13 -3.77
N ASP A 134 -15.11 -9.50 -3.90
CA ASP A 134 -15.76 -9.89 -5.17
C ASP A 134 -15.55 -8.89 -6.34
N THR A 135 -15.36 -7.61 -6.04
CA THR A 135 -15.12 -6.55 -7.04
C THR A 135 -13.66 -6.46 -7.50
N ILE A 136 -12.70 -6.99 -6.74
CA ILE A 136 -11.27 -7.05 -7.06
C ILE A 136 -10.81 -8.50 -6.87
N THR A 137 -11.17 -9.36 -7.80
CA THR A 137 -10.76 -10.77 -7.78
C THR A 137 -9.39 -10.96 -8.44
N LEU A 138 -8.44 -11.52 -7.67
CA LEU A 138 -7.24 -12.13 -8.24
C LEU A 138 -7.61 -13.50 -8.81
N LYS A 139 -7.06 -13.82 -9.98
CA LYS A 139 -7.20 -15.12 -10.63
C LYS A 139 -6.01 -16.00 -10.22
N PRO A 140 -6.23 -17.29 -9.94
CA PRO A 140 -5.13 -18.19 -9.62
C PRO A 140 -4.18 -18.34 -10.81
N ASN A 141 -2.90 -18.65 -10.55
CA ASN A 141 -1.87 -18.89 -11.56
C ASN A 141 -1.63 -17.71 -12.52
N LYS A 142 -1.68 -16.49 -11.98
CA LYS A 142 -1.39 -15.24 -12.67
C LYS A 142 -0.34 -14.43 -11.93
N LEU A 143 0.57 -13.82 -12.67
CA LEU A 143 1.48 -12.82 -12.12
C LEU A 143 0.77 -11.46 -12.11
N TYR A 144 0.86 -10.76 -10.97
CA TYR A 144 0.28 -9.45 -10.78
C TYR A 144 1.37 -8.45 -10.39
N SER A 145 1.18 -7.21 -10.81
CA SER A 145 1.90 -6.09 -10.25
C SER A 145 0.93 -5.10 -9.66
N LEU A 146 1.26 -4.70 -8.45
CA LEU A 146 0.61 -3.63 -7.75
C LEU A 146 1.39 -2.34 -8.01
N VAL A 147 0.73 -1.37 -8.62
CA VAL A 147 1.27 -0.02 -8.80
C VAL A 147 0.64 0.84 -7.72
N ILE A 148 1.45 1.31 -6.80
CA ILE A 148 1.02 2.14 -5.68
C ILE A 148 1.43 3.57 -6.01
N ALA A 149 0.47 4.42 -6.32
CA ALA A 149 0.76 5.81 -6.61
C ALA A 149 1.11 6.57 -5.32
N THR A 150 2.18 7.33 -5.39
CA THR A 150 2.68 8.18 -4.30
C THR A 150 2.34 9.63 -4.59
N ASP A 151 2.60 10.49 -3.61
CA ASP A 151 2.58 11.93 -3.85
C ASP A 151 3.49 12.30 -5.06
N PRO A 152 3.11 13.31 -5.85
CA PRO A 152 3.94 13.88 -6.89
C PRO A 152 5.31 14.29 -6.36
N ASP A 153 6.34 14.12 -7.17
CA ASP A 153 7.67 14.67 -6.88
C ASP A 153 7.55 16.20 -6.74
N ALA A 154 8.26 16.79 -5.78
CA ALA A 154 8.21 18.24 -5.52
C ALA A 154 8.57 19.08 -6.76
N ARG A 155 9.34 18.51 -7.71
CA ARG A 155 9.67 19.16 -8.99
C ARG A 155 8.47 19.34 -9.91
N THR A 156 7.37 18.63 -9.72
CA THR A 156 6.16 18.81 -10.53
C THR A 156 5.64 20.24 -10.44
N LEU A 157 5.75 20.89 -9.27
CA LEU A 157 5.36 22.29 -9.13
C LEU A 157 6.18 23.22 -10.04
N THR A 158 7.45 22.88 -10.32
CA THR A 158 8.30 23.62 -11.25
C THR A 158 7.78 23.58 -12.68
N ILE A 159 7.16 22.47 -13.10
CA ILE A 159 6.52 22.35 -14.42
C ILE A 159 5.41 23.41 -14.52
N PHE A 160 4.49 23.42 -13.56
CA PHE A 160 3.34 24.31 -13.59
C PHE A 160 3.68 25.78 -13.38
N ASN A 161 4.72 26.08 -12.59
CA ASN A 161 5.26 27.43 -12.52
C ASN A 161 5.77 27.90 -13.89
N ALA A 162 6.54 27.07 -14.60
CA ALA A 162 7.04 27.43 -15.93
C ALA A 162 5.91 27.59 -16.96
N LEU A 163 4.90 26.71 -16.93
CA LEU A 163 3.72 26.85 -17.78
C LEU A 163 2.94 28.13 -17.47
N HIS A 164 2.76 28.47 -16.20
CA HIS A 164 2.08 29.71 -15.81
C HIS A 164 2.83 30.96 -16.30
N GLU A 165 4.15 30.98 -16.13
CA GLU A 165 4.99 32.06 -16.66
C GLU A 165 4.94 32.15 -18.20
N SER A 166 4.68 31.03 -18.90
CA SER A 166 4.45 31.04 -20.35
C SER A 166 3.13 31.74 -20.71
N MET A 167 2.08 31.58 -19.90
CA MET A 167 0.76 32.17 -20.14
C MET A 167 0.74 33.68 -19.90
N LYS A 168 1.58 34.17 -18.98
CA LYS A 168 1.78 35.62 -18.75
C LYS A 168 2.33 36.36 -19.97
N ILE A 169 2.89 35.65 -20.94
CA ILE A 169 3.39 36.22 -22.19
C ILE A 169 2.19 36.40 -23.13
N THR A 170 1.47 37.50 -22.99
CA THR A 170 0.19 37.74 -23.69
C THR A 170 0.33 38.41 -25.06
N GLY A 171 1.56 38.72 -25.50
CA GLY A 171 1.81 39.46 -26.74
C GLY A 171 1.92 38.59 -28.00
N THR A 172 1.55 39.19 -29.14
CA THR A 172 1.90 38.71 -30.49
C THR A 172 3.17 39.39 -31.02
N ALA A 173 3.94 40.04 -30.14
CA ALA A 173 5.15 40.74 -30.57
C ALA A 173 6.20 39.73 -31.03
N THR A 174 7.03 40.12 -31.99
CA THR A 174 8.14 39.30 -32.47
C THR A 174 9.00 38.84 -31.29
N GLY A 175 9.13 37.52 -31.15
CA GLY A 175 9.88 36.87 -30.08
C GLY A 175 9.04 36.40 -28.89
N ASP A 176 7.75 36.73 -28.81
CA ASP A 176 6.90 36.25 -27.70
C ASP A 176 6.61 34.76 -27.81
N LYS A 177 6.39 34.22 -29.02
CA LYS A 177 6.27 32.77 -29.22
C LYS A 177 7.55 32.04 -28.80
N LEU A 178 8.71 32.64 -29.07
CA LEU A 178 10.00 32.08 -28.68
C LEU A 178 10.17 32.08 -27.15
N LYS A 179 9.74 33.14 -26.45
CA LYS A 179 9.76 33.18 -24.98
C LYS A 179 8.80 32.15 -24.37
N LYS A 180 7.59 31.98 -24.92
CA LYS A 180 6.64 30.94 -24.51
C LYS A 180 7.25 29.55 -24.68
N ALA A 181 7.82 29.30 -25.87
CA ALA A 181 8.47 28.04 -26.19
C ALA A 181 9.60 27.70 -25.20
N LYS A 182 10.41 28.69 -24.78
CA LYS A 182 11.46 28.47 -23.76
C LYS A 182 10.87 28.00 -22.42
N GLN A 183 9.80 28.63 -21.95
CA GLN A 183 9.16 28.23 -20.70
C GLN A 183 8.50 26.85 -20.79
N ILE A 184 7.85 26.54 -21.92
CA ILE A 184 7.28 25.21 -22.18
C ILE A 184 8.39 24.16 -22.22
N SER A 185 9.49 24.42 -22.92
CA SER A 185 10.64 23.51 -22.97
C SER A 185 11.25 23.28 -21.61
N LYS A 186 11.42 24.33 -20.79
CA LYS A 186 11.85 24.18 -19.40
C LYS A 186 10.91 23.30 -18.57
N ALA A 187 9.60 23.44 -18.76
CA ALA A 187 8.61 22.57 -18.12
C ALA A 187 8.77 21.11 -18.59
N MET A 188 8.99 20.91 -19.90
CA MET A 188 9.18 19.58 -20.49
C MET A 188 10.50 18.93 -20.12
N ASP A 189 11.58 19.69 -19.92
CA ASP A 189 12.87 19.18 -19.44
C ASP A 189 12.74 18.62 -18.02
N VAL A 190 12.00 19.33 -17.14
CA VAL A 190 11.71 18.85 -15.79
C VAL A 190 10.80 17.62 -15.83
N TYR A 191 9.77 17.63 -16.67
CA TYR A 191 8.89 16.48 -16.87
C TYR A 191 9.65 15.26 -17.38
N LYS A 192 10.55 15.43 -18.35
CA LYS A 192 11.42 14.37 -18.88
C LYS A 192 12.33 13.81 -17.79
N SER A 193 12.97 14.67 -16.99
CA SER A 193 13.77 14.21 -15.84
C SER A 193 12.95 13.44 -14.80
N LEU A 194 11.68 13.81 -14.60
CA LEU A 194 10.76 13.05 -13.76
C LEU A 194 10.41 11.69 -14.38
N ALA A 195 10.12 11.67 -15.68
CA ALA A 195 9.89 10.46 -16.45
C ALA A 195 11.07 9.51 -16.36
N ASP A 196 12.28 10.01 -16.58
CA ASP A 196 13.51 9.23 -16.59
C ASP A 196 13.80 8.66 -15.21
N LYS A 197 13.63 9.44 -14.13
CA LYS A 197 13.78 8.93 -12.75
C LYS A 197 12.76 7.83 -12.43
N VAL A 198 11.51 8.01 -12.83
CA VAL A 198 10.45 6.99 -12.65
C VAL A 198 10.79 5.74 -13.48
N ASN A 199 11.31 5.91 -14.70
CA ASN A 199 11.74 4.82 -15.57
C ASN A 199 12.97 4.10 -15.04
N GLU A 200 13.96 4.78 -14.46
CA GLU A 200 15.13 4.16 -13.83
C GLU A 200 14.73 3.35 -12.59
N GLN A 201 13.78 3.86 -11.80
CA GLN A 201 13.35 3.21 -10.57
C GLN A 201 12.40 2.04 -10.82
N LEU A 202 11.60 2.09 -11.88
CA LEU A 202 10.51 1.13 -12.10
C LEU A 202 10.61 0.37 -13.41
N GLY A 203 11.41 0.79 -14.38
CA GLY A 203 11.45 0.21 -15.73
C GLY A 203 10.13 0.36 -16.49
N ILE A 204 9.24 1.27 -16.06
CA ILE A 204 7.84 1.25 -16.45
C ILE A 204 7.16 2.63 -16.55
N TYR A 205 6.45 2.80 -17.68
CA TYR A 205 5.64 3.93 -18.09
C TYR A 205 4.17 3.78 -17.62
N PHE A 206 3.81 4.31 -16.46
CA PHE A 206 2.43 4.12 -15.97
C PHE A 206 1.44 5.21 -16.31
N ASN A 207 1.91 6.44 -16.55
CA ASN A 207 1.11 7.57 -17.07
C ASN A 207 2.01 8.69 -17.58
N ILE A 208 3.25 8.77 -17.08
CA ILE A 208 4.26 9.66 -17.65
C ILE A 208 4.67 9.11 -19.02
N ARG A 209 4.05 9.63 -20.08
CA ARG A 209 4.41 9.31 -21.46
C ARG A 209 5.83 9.85 -21.71
N PHE A 210 6.69 9.06 -22.35
CA PHE A 210 8.00 9.55 -22.78
C PHE A 210 7.80 10.75 -23.70
N ILE A 211 8.43 11.87 -23.38
CA ILE A 211 8.43 13.03 -24.23
C ILE A 211 9.86 13.24 -24.66
N ASP A 212 10.08 13.30 -25.98
CA ASP A 212 11.27 13.95 -26.51
C ASP A 212 10.81 15.28 -27.09
N TYR A 213 11.10 16.34 -26.36
CA TYR A 213 10.78 17.71 -26.74
C TYR A 213 12.08 18.49 -26.90
N ILE A 214 12.01 19.60 -27.63
CA ILE A 214 13.17 20.48 -27.80
C ILE A 214 13.59 21.06 -26.44
N SER A 215 14.88 20.98 -26.12
CA SER A 215 15.43 21.51 -24.87
C SER A 215 15.33 23.04 -24.81
N GLU A 216 15.34 23.62 -23.60
CA GLU A 216 15.33 25.09 -23.44
C GLU A 216 16.45 25.79 -24.24
N THR A 217 17.64 25.19 -24.31
CA THR A 217 18.80 25.73 -25.04
C THR A 217 18.61 25.66 -26.55
N ASP A 218 17.99 24.59 -27.04
CA ASP A 218 17.81 24.36 -28.47
C ASP A 218 16.70 25.26 -29.05
N VAL A 219 15.69 25.63 -28.25
CA VAL A 219 14.60 26.53 -28.66
C VAL A 219 15.13 27.84 -29.25
N ALA A 220 16.22 28.39 -28.68
CA ALA A 220 16.80 29.66 -29.14
C ALA A 220 17.34 29.62 -30.57
N SER A 221 17.57 28.43 -31.13
CA SER A 221 18.08 28.23 -32.50
C SER A 221 16.98 28.08 -33.56
N LEU A 222 15.71 27.96 -33.14
CA LEU A 222 14.59 27.80 -34.06
C LEU A 222 13.99 29.14 -34.51
N PRO A 223 13.53 29.24 -35.78
CA PRO A 223 12.77 30.40 -36.22
C PRO A 223 11.39 30.44 -35.55
N GLU A 224 10.87 31.64 -35.32
CA GLU A 224 9.58 31.85 -34.66
C GLU A 224 8.40 31.18 -35.40
N SER A 225 8.53 30.99 -36.72
CA SER A 225 7.55 30.29 -37.56
C SER A 225 7.39 28.81 -37.23
N ASP A 226 8.32 28.22 -36.48
CA ASP A 226 8.24 26.82 -36.05
C ASP A 226 7.35 26.63 -34.81
N PHE A 227 6.84 27.70 -34.22
CA PHE A 227 5.96 27.66 -33.04
C PHE A 227 4.55 28.16 -33.36
N ASP A 228 3.54 27.51 -32.78
CA ASP A 228 2.17 28.03 -32.79
C ASP A 228 2.01 29.20 -31.80
N ASN A 229 0.78 29.70 -31.65
CA ASN A 229 0.51 30.85 -30.78
C ASN A 229 0.64 30.54 -29.29
N ASP A 230 0.64 29.25 -28.95
CA ASP A 230 0.85 28.76 -27.58
C ASP A 230 2.34 28.50 -27.31
N GLY A 231 3.21 28.66 -28.32
CA GLY A 231 4.64 28.38 -28.19
C GLY A 231 4.99 26.89 -28.34
N ILE A 232 4.06 26.06 -28.83
CA ILE A 232 4.32 24.65 -29.09
C ILE A 232 4.94 24.49 -30.48
N VAL A 233 5.96 23.64 -30.60
CA VAL A 233 6.58 23.37 -31.91
C VAL A 233 5.56 22.73 -32.85
N THR A 234 5.41 23.27 -34.06
CA THR A 234 4.44 22.84 -35.07
C THR A 234 4.90 21.61 -35.85
N ARG A 235 6.21 21.45 -36.04
CA ARG A 235 6.82 20.36 -36.80
C ARG A 235 7.02 19.10 -35.95
N ASN A 236 6.96 17.93 -36.57
CA ASN A 236 7.25 16.65 -35.92
C ASN A 236 8.77 16.40 -35.75
N SER A 237 9.61 17.16 -36.45
CA SER A 237 11.06 17.08 -36.34
C SER A 237 11.70 18.42 -36.67
N VAL A 238 12.80 18.74 -36.01
CA VAL A 238 13.60 19.96 -36.24
C VAL A 238 15.08 19.61 -36.35
N ASN A 239 15.81 20.29 -37.23
CA ASN A 239 17.26 20.11 -37.40
C ASN A 239 17.99 21.26 -36.72
N ILE A 240 18.79 20.94 -35.70
CA ILE A 240 19.53 21.92 -34.90
C ILE A 240 20.98 21.47 -34.83
N GLY A 241 21.90 22.30 -35.34
CA GLY A 241 23.33 21.98 -35.34
C GLY A 241 23.67 20.65 -36.05
N GLY A 242 22.92 20.28 -37.09
CA GLY A 242 23.10 19.02 -37.81
C GLY A 242 22.48 17.78 -37.12
N LYS A 243 21.84 17.94 -35.96
CA LYS A 243 21.10 16.88 -35.27
C LYS A 243 19.60 17.02 -35.54
N THR A 244 18.97 15.93 -36.02
CA THR A 244 17.51 15.85 -36.11
C THR A 244 16.94 15.49 -34.74
N ILE A 245 16.15 16.39 -34.16
CA ILE A 245 15.36 16.13 -32.96
C ILE A 245 13.96 15.76 -33.42
N THR A 246 13.51 14.54 -33.10
CA THR A 246 12.13 14.11 -33.36
C THR A 246 11.28 14.48 -32.17
N ILE A 247 10.19 15.20 -32.40
CA ILE A 247 9.27 15.60 -31.35
C ILE A 247 8.30 14.45 -31.11
N ILE A 248 8.54 13.71 -30.05
CA ILE A 248 7.77 12.52 -29.71
C ILE A 248 6.66 12.93 -28.73
N ASN A 249 5.42 12.51 -29.03
CA ASN A 249 4.25 12.70 -28.18
C ASN A 249 3.87 14.17 -27.92
N LYS A 250 3.82 15.01 -28.97
CA LYS A 250 3.30 16.40 -28.90
C LYS A 250 1.95 16.50 -28.16
N ASN A 251 1.08 15.50 -28.31
CA ASN A 251 -0.21 15.44 -27.61
C ASN A 251 -0.07 15.49 -26.09
N VAL A 252 1.04 15.01 -25.51
CA VAL A 252 1.26 15.07 -24.06
C VAL A 252 1.54 16.50 -23.60
N VAL A 253 2.29 17.27 -24.39
CA VAL A 253 2.50 18.69 -24.13
C VAL A 253 1.14 19.42 -24.14
N GLN A 254 0.28 19.09 -25.11
CA GLN A 254 -1.08 19.62 -25.20
C GLN A 254 -1.96 19.17 -24.04
N ASP A 255 -1.89 17.91 -23.61
CA ASP A 255 -2.64 17.37 -22.46
C ASP A 255 -2.24 18.09 -21.15
N ILE A 256 -0.93 18.31 -20.95
CA ILE A 256 -0.39 19.04 -19.79
C ILE A 256 -0.83 20.50 -19.81
N LEU A 257 -0.73 21.17 -20.97
CA LEU A 257 -1.19 22.56 -21.14
C LEU A 257 -2.69 22.68 -20.91
N LYS A 258 -3.49 21.79 -21.50
CA LYS A 258 -4.93 21.74 -21.29
C LYS A 258 -5.29 21.56 -19.82
N PHE A 259 -4.60 20.65 -19.12
CA PHE A 259 -4.79 20.47 -17.68
C PHE A 259 -4.42 21.73 -16.90
N HIS A 260 -3.30 22.37 -17.25
CA HIS A 260 -2.90 23.64 -16.63
C HIS A 260 -3.99 24.71 -16.79
N ASN A 261 -4.43 24.98 -18.02
CA ASN A 261 -5.42 26.01 -18.31
C ASN A 261 -6.78 25.73 -17.64
N GLN A 262 -7.19 24.46 -17.57
CA GLN A 262 -8.49 24.09 -17.02
C GLN A 262 -8.55 24.06 -15.49
N LYS A 263 -7.44 23.77 -14.81
CA LYS A 263 -7.42 23.45 -13.38
C LYS A 263 -6.46 24.27 -12.54
N ILE A 264 -5.36 24.72 -13.13
CA ILE A 264 -4.22 25.26 -12.40
C ILE A 264 -4.07 26.77 -12.63
N GLU A 265 -4.32 27.27 -13.83
CA GLU A 265 -4.19 28.69 -14.21
C GLU A 265 -4.99 29.61 -13.28
N VAL A 266 -6.27 29.33 -13.07
CA VAL A 266 -7.15 30.12 -12.19
C VAL A 266 -6.61 30.23 -10.75
N LEU A 267 -5.94 29.18 -10.26
CA LEU A 267 -5.34 29.19 -8.92
C LEU A 267 -4.07 30.04 -8.88
N TYR A 268 -3.26 30.00 -9.93
CA TYR A 268 -2.09 30.86 -10.03
C TYR A 268 -2.44 32.33 -10.26
N ASP A 269 -3.49 32.63 -11.04
CA ASP A 269 -3.98 34.00 -11.19
C ASP A 269 -4.40 34.60 -9.85
N ALA A 270 -5.06 33.80 -9.00
CA ALA A 270 -5.38 34.21 -7.64
C ALA A 270 -4.11 34.45 -6.80
N ILE A 271 -3.08 33.61 -6.94
CA ILE A 271 -1.79 33.80 -6.26
C ILE A 271 -1.10 35.09 -6.72
N ASP A 272 -1.10 35.37 -8.03
CA ASP A 272 -0.47 36.57 -8.59
C ASP A 272 -1.20 37.85 -8.17
N ALA A 273 -2.54 37.82 -8.14
CA ALA A 273 -3.35 38.90 -7.62
C ALA A 273 -2.98 39.23 -6.17
N GLU A 274 -2.89 38.21 -5.30
CA GLU A 274 -2.49 38.42 -3.90
C GLU A 274 -1.03 38.80 -3.72
N SER A 275 -0.13 38.31 -4.58
CA SER A 275 1.27 38.74 -4.63
C SER A 275 1.38 40.23 -4.99
N THR A 276 0.53 40.70 -5.91
CA THR A 276 0.45 42.10 -6.33
C THR A 276 -0.13 42.98 -5.21
N ASN A 277 -1.18 42.52 -4.53
CA ASN A 277 -1.75 43.18 -3.35
C ASN A 277 -0.73 43.28 -2.22
N LEU A 278 0.02 42.21 -1.94
CA LEU A 278 1.10 42.21 -0.96
C LEU A 278 2.20 43.20 -1.33
N THR A 279 2.65 43.22 -2.58
CA THR A 279 3.70 44.14 -3.05
C THR A 279 3.24 45.60 -2.93
N THR A 280 1.97 45.88 -3.27
CA THR A 280 1.35 47.20 -3.17
C THR A 280 1.19 47.64 -1.72
N HIS A 281 0.79 46.72 -0.84
CA HIS A 281 0.73 46.96 0.60
C HIS A 281 2.11 47.30 1.17
N ILE A 282 3.15 46.58 0.75
CA ILE A 282 4.53 46.82 1.21
C ILE A 282 5.09 48.13 0.65
N SER A 283 4.86 48.46 -0.62
CA SER A 283 5.32 49.73 -1.19
C SER A 283 4.67 50.92 -0.48
N THR A 284 3.37 50.83 -0.20
CA THR A 284 2.58 51.87 0.46
C THR A 284 2.90 51.99 1.95
N ASN A 285 2.96 50.88 2.67
CA ASN A 285 3.02 50.87 4.14
C ASN A 285 4.40 50.51 4.71
N GLY A 286 5.31 49.95 3.90
CA GLY A 286 6.64 49.53 4.38
C GLY A 286 7.50 50.68 4.90
N ALA A 287 7.19 51.93 4.55
CA ALA A 287 7.91 53.09 5.08
C ALA A 287 7.59 53.31 6.56
N ASN A 288 6.34 53.05 6.95
CA ASN A 288 5.87 53.13 8.33
C ASN A 288 6.51 52.05 9.22
N PHE A 289 7.10 51.03 8.60
CA PHE A 289 7.81 50.00 9.33
C PHE A 289 9.18 50.47 9.83
N ILE A 290 9.80 51.45 9.16
CA ILE A 290 11.08 52.00 9.57
C ILE A 290 10.80 53.10 10.59
N PRO A 291 11.27 52.97 11.84
CA PRO A 291 11.00 53.99 12.84
C PRO A 291 11.67 55.30 12.43
N SER A 292 10.88 56.38 12.43
CA SER A 292 11.34 57.76 12.37
C SER A 292 12.34 58.06 13.50
N ASN A 293 13.07 59.17 13.42
CA ASN A 293 14.00 59.56 14.50
C ASN A 293 13.29 59.67 15.87
N THR A 294 12.04 60.16 15.88
CA THR A 294 11.21 60.24 17.07
C THR A 294 10.87 58.85 17.61
N GLU A 295 10.46 57.92 16.73
CA GLU A 295 10.16 56.54 17.13
C GLU A 295 11.42 55.79 17.59
N LYS A 296 12.58 56.03 16.96
CA LYS A 296 13.86 55.48 17.40
C LYS A 296 14.23 55.92 18.81
N ALA A 297 14.04 57.21 19.14
CA ALA A 297 14.28 57.72 20.48
C ALA A 297 13.35 57.04 21.50
N LYS A 298 12.08 56.84 21.14
CA LYS A 298 11.09 56.16 22.00
C LYS A 298 11.39 54.66 22.16
N LEU A 299 11.83 53.98 21.10
CA LEU A 299 12.29 52.59 21.15
C LEU A 299 13.56 52.43 22.00
N ALA A 300 14.48 53.40 21.96
CA ALA A 300 15.65 53.42 22.83
C ALA A 300 15.25 53.62 24.30
N LEU A 301 14.24 54.47 24.57
CA LEU A 301 13.66 54.63 25.91
C LEU A 301 13.01 53.33 26.39
N LEU A 302 12.23 52.66 25.54
CA LEU A 302 11.64 51.35 25.84
C LEU A 302 12.71 50.32 26.20
N ASN A 303 13.80 50.28 25.43
CA ASN A 303 14.94 49.39 25.68
C ASN A 303 15.58 49.67 27.05
N LYS A 304 15.80 50.95 27.37
CA LYS A 304 16.35 51.37 28.66
C LYS A 304 15.41 51.02 29.82
N ALA A 305 14.11 51.33 29.69
CA ALA A 305 13.09 51.04 30.67
C ALA A 305 13.03 49.55 30.97
N TYR A 306 13.04 48.72 29.93
CA TYR A 306 13.05 47.27 30.05
C TYR A 306 14.28 46.72 30.80
N ILE A 307 15.47 47.25 30.54
CA ILE A 307 16.70 46.85 31.26
C ILE A 307 16.64 47.27 32.74
N SER A 308 15.97 48.38 33.05
CA SER A 308 15.83 48.89 34.43
C SER A 308 14.69 48.25 35.24
N VAL A 309 13.79 47.49 34.62
CA VAL A 309 12.65 46.89 35.32
C VAL A 309 13.12 45.79 36.26
N ASP A 310 12.82 45.95 37.56
CA ASP A 310 12.98 44.87 38.53
C ASP A 310 11.82 43.87 38.38
N PHE A 311 12.05 42.84 37.57
CA PHE A 311 11.09 41.74 37.37
C PHE A 311 10.77 40.97 38.66
N ARG A 312 11.47 41.20 39.79
CA ARG A 312 11.14 40.55 41.07
C ARG A 312 9.78 40.99 41.62
N GLU A 313 9.35 42.22 41.36
CA GLU A 313 8.08 42.75 41.87
C GLU A 313 6.86 42.37 40.99
N HIS A 314 7.11 41.90 39.77
CA HIS A 314 6.07 41.62 38.78
C HIS A 314 6.08 40.15 38.37
N SER A 315 5.61 39.26 39.25
CA SER A 315 5.67 37.79 39.08
C SER A 315 5.10 37.30 37.73
N LYS A 316 4.00 37.89 37.24
CA LYS A 316 3.40 37.56 35.93
C LYS A 316 4.25 37.99 34.74
N LEU A 317 4.83 39.18 34.77
CA LEU A 317 5.77 39.66 33.74
C LEU A 317 7.04 38.81 33.72
N LYS A 318 7.54 38.48 34.91
CA LYS A 318 8.71 37.62 35.07
C LYS A 318 8.47 36.29 34.39
N GLU A 319 7.38 35.61 34.67
CA GLU A 319 7.05 34.31 34.06
C GLU A 319 6.89 34.40 32.54
N GLN A 320 6.29 35.50 32.05
CA GLN A 320 6.01 35.68 30.62
C GLN A 320 7.23 36.10 29.79
N PHE A 321 8.22 36.81 30.37
CA PHE A 321 9.35 37.36 29.64
C PHE A 321 10.72 36.75 30.02
N THR A 322 10.93 36.19 31.22
CA THR A 322 12.27 35.74 31.65
C THR A 322 12.92 34.65 30.81
N GLN A 323 12.13 33.78 30.16
CA GLN A 323 12.69 32.79 29.22
C GLN A 323 13.11 33.40 27.87
N ASP A 324 12.54 34.56 27.51
CA ASP A 324 12.68 35.22 26.22
C ASP A 324 13.33 36.61 26.31
N ASN A 325 13.95 36.97 27.44
CA ASN A 325 14.44 38.33 27.67
C ASN A 325 15.42 38.82 26.59
N ASN A 326 16.30 37.93 26.15
CA ASN A 326 17.26 38.20 25.08
C ASN A 326 16.57 38.39 23.73
N ARG A 327 15.41 37.77 23.52
CA ARG A 327 14.64 37.85 22.26
C ARG A 327 13.99 39.22 22.12
N VAL A 328 13.38 39.75 23.18
CA VAL A 328 12.80 41.10 23.20
C VAL A 328 13.86 42.16 22.88
N LEU A 329 14.99 42.14 23.59
CA LEU A 329 16.10 43.07 23.36
C LEU A 329 16.61 43.02 21.93
N LYS A 330 16.80 41.81 21.39
CA LYS A 330 17.19 41.61 19.98
C LYS A 330 16.16 42.20 19.02
N THR A 331 14.88 42.08 19.33
CA THR A 331 13.79 42.59 18.49
C THR A 331 13.78 44.12 18.50
N VAL A 332 13.90 44.76 19.66
CA VAL A 332 13.99 46.23 19.75
C VAL A 332 15.25 46.75 19.04
N ASN A 333 16.41 46.12 19.28
CA ASN A 333 17.64 46.50 18.61
C ASN A 333 17.55 46.32 17.08
N LYS A 334 16.89 45.26 16.62
CA LYS A 334 16.66 45.03 15.20
C LYS A 334 15.72 46.07 14.59
N LEU A 335 14.65 46.48 15.28
CA LEU A 335 13.80 47.61 14.85
C LEU A 335 14.59 48.91 14.71
N LEU A 336 15.53 49.17 15.64
CA LEU A 336 16.38 50.37 15.61
C LEU A 336 17.37 50.35 14.44
N SER A 337 17.87 49.18 14.06
CA SER A 337 18.93 49.01 13.06
C SER A 337 18.44 48.59 11.67
N GLN A 338 17.15 48.30 11.49
CA GLN A 338 16.66 47.73 10.23
C GLN A 338 16.75 48.71 9.06
N SER A 339 17.11 48.18 7.89
CA SER A 339 17.06 48.92 6.63
C SER A 339 15.73 48.74 5.91
N ARG A 340 15.48 49.55 4.86
CA ARG A 340 14.31 49.39 4.00
C ARG A 340 14.28 48.03 3.30
N THR A 341 15.42 47.59 2.75
CA THR A 341 15.52 46.30 2.07
C THR A 341 15.22 45.13 3.02
N GLU A 342 15.70 45.19 4.26
CA GLU A 342 15.40 44.17 5.27
C GLU A 342 13.92 44.17 5.66
N THR A 343 13.34 45.36 5.81
CA THR A 343 11.92 45.56 6.09
C THR A 343 11.05 44.93 5.00
N ASP A 344 11.33 45.23 3.73
CA ASP A 344 10.56 44.67 2.63
C ASP A 344 10.68 43.14 2.60
N ALA A 345 11.87 42.59 2.85
CA ALA A 345 12.09 41.14 2.94
C ALA A 345 11.31 40.49 4.11
N ILE A 346 11.27 41.13 5.29
CA ILE A 346 10.49 40.67 6.45
C ILE A 346 8.99 40.70 6.13
N MET A 347 8.50 41.81 5.55
CA MET A 347 7.08 41.99 5.24
C MET A 347 6.60 41.08 4.12
N GLN A 348 7.50 40.66 3.23
CA GLN A 348 7.24 39.61 2.24
C GLN A 348 7.31 38.20 2.84
N GLY A 349 7.73 38.04 4.10
CA GLY A 349 7.98 36.74 4.73
C GLY A 349 9.25 36.04 4.23
N LEU A 350 10.11 36.71 3.46
CA LEU A 350 11.36 36.09 2.97
C LEU A 350 12.32 35.76 4.11
N GLN A 351 12.22 36.46 5.24
CA GLN A 351 12.96 36.15 6.46
C GLN A 351 12.10 36.52 7.68
N PRO A 352 12.23 35.81 8.82
CA PRO A 352 11.66 36.25 10.07
C PRO A 352 12.40 37.50 10.57
N PHE A 353 11.74 38.25 11.46
CA PHE A 353 12.29 39.47 12.05
C PHE A 353 13.67 39.25 12.70
N LEU A 354 13.81 38.16 13.46
CA LEU A 354 15.04 37.76 14.14
C LEU A 354 15.82 36.70 13.36
N CYS A 355 16.32 37.04 12.18
CA CYS A 355 17.15 36.14 11.38
C CYS A 355 18.66 36.43 11.54
N SER A 356 19.33 35.80 12.50
CA SER A 356 20.81 35.85 12.56
C SER A 356 21.49 34.71 11.81
N LEU A 357 20.79 33.57 11.65
CA LEU A 357 21.30 32.34 11.01
C LEU A 357 20.22 31.61 10.18
N CYS A 358 19.06 32.24 9.95
CA CYS A 358 18.00 31.60 9.20
C CYS A 358 18.36 31.56 7.71
N LYS A 359 17.88 30.54 6.99
CA LYS A 359 17.92 30.55 5.52
C LYS A 359 16.71 31.35 5.03
N PRO A 360 16.89 32.42 4.23
CA PRO A 360 15.76 33.12 3.64
C PRO A 360 14.87 32.16 2.86
N ALA A 361 13.56 32.31 3.02
CA ALA A 361 12.59 31.60 2.20
C ALA A 361 12.69 32.09 0.75
N LYS A 362 12.44 31.19 -0.20
CA LYS A 362 12.33 31.56 -1.61
C LYS A 362 11.02 32.34 -1.82
N SER A 363 10.99 33.23 -2.81
CA SER A 363 9.78 33.99 -3.17
C SER A 363 8.59 33.08 -3.50
N THR A 364 8.84 31.89 -4.04
CA THR A 364 7.80 30.90 -4.37
C THR A 364 7.42 29.96 -3.23
N ASP A 365 8.08 30.05 -2.08
CA ASP A 365 7.85 29.17 -0.92
C ASP A 365 6.90 29.82 0.09
N TYR A 366 5.62 29.92 -0.29
CA TYR A 366 4.61 30.63 0.50
C TYR A 366 4.40 30.04 1.91
N GLY A 367 4.59 28.73 2.08
CA GLY A 367 4.47 28.08 3.39
C GLY A 367 5.55 28.55 4.38
N ASN A 368 6.82 28.57 3.95
CA ASN A 368 7.89 29.10 4.80
C ASN A 368 7.79 30.63 4.96
N ARG A 369 7.32 31.34 3.93
CA ARG A 369 7.05 32.78 4.05
C ARG A 369 5.97 33.10 5.08
N LEU A 370 4.88 32.33 5.09
CA LEU A 370 3.82 32.43 6.09
C LEU A 370 4.36 32.16 7.50
N LYS A 371 5.18 31.12 7.67
CA LYS A 371 5.82 30.83 8.96
C LYS A 371 6.70 31.99 9.44
N ASN A 372 7.51 32.56 8.55
CA ASN A 372 8.39 33.69 8.88
C ASN A 372 7.61 34.95 9.29
N ILE A 373 6.49 35.27 8.61
CA ILE A 373 5.66 36.42 8.98
C ILE A 373 4.89 36.16 10.28
N GLU A 374 4.51 34.91 10.59
CA GLU A 374 3.91 34.54 11.87
C GLU A 374 4.89 34.66 13.04
N GLU A 375 6.15 34.26 12.84
CA GLU A 375 7.21 34.49 13.83
C GLU A 375 7.45 35.98 14.05
N THR A 376 7.47 36.78 12.96
CA THR A 376 7.58 38.24 13.02
C THR A 376 6.42 38.87 13.78
N PHE A 377 5.19 38.44 13.50
CA PHE A 377 3.99 38.89 14.21
C PHE A 377 4.11 38.61 15.71
N ALA A 378 4.52 37.39 16.09
CA ALA A 378 4.71 37.02 17.48
C ALA A 378 5.78 37.88 18.17
N ASP A 379 6.88 38.20 17.48
CA ASP A 379 7.96 39.04 18.03
C ASP A 379 7.52 40.49 18.26
N ILE A 380 6.78 41.07 17.31
CA ILE A 380 6.25 42.43 17.47
C ILE A 380 5.15 42.47 18.54
N GLN A 381 4.28 41.47 18.59
CA GLN A 381 3.23 41.36 19.61
C GLN A 381 3.82 41.27 21.02
N ARG A 382 4.94 40.56 21.20
CA ARG A 382 5.66 40.50 22.48
C ARG A 382 6.17 41.89 22.91
N ILE A 383 6.80 42.65 22.00
CA ILE A 383 7.25 44.00 22.35
C ILE A 383 6.05 44.92 22.61
N TYR A 384 4.98 44.82 21.83
CA TYR A 384 3.77 45.61 22.05
C TYR A 384 3.20 45.40 23.45
N LEU A 385 3.04 44.14 23.87
CA LEU A 385 2.58 43.81 25.23
C LEU A 385 3.56 44.32 26.30
N LEU A 386 4.86 44.22 26.06
CA LEU A 386 5.84 44.77 26.98
C LEU A 386 5.71 46.29 27.11
N ALA A 387 5.61 46.99 25.97
CA ALA A 387 5.42 48.44 25.95
C ALA A 387 4.15 48.82 26.72
N GLN A 388 3.06 48.04 26.60
CA GLN A 388 1.81 48.28 27.31
C GLN A 388 2.01 48.26 28.82
N VAL A 389 2.78 47.30 29.30
CA VAL A 389 3.05 47.20 30.73
C VAL A 389 3.99 48.30 31.20
N LEU A 390 5.02 48.64 30.42
CA LEU A 390 5.98 49.67 30.80
C LEU A 390 5.42 51.10 30.72
N ALA A 391 4.48 51.39 29.83
CA ALA A 391 3.91 52.74 29.75
C ALA A 391 3.02 53.09 30.95
N SER A 392 2.54 52.08 31.71
CA SER A 392 1.91 52.33 33.01
C SER A 392 2.87 52.94 34.03
N GLN A 393 4.18 52.78 33.82
CA GLN A 393 5.25 53.29 34.67
C GLN A 393 5.92 54.53 34.06
N GLU A 394 6.01 54.61 32.73
CA GLU A 394 6.69 55.67 31.98
C GLU A 394 5.76 56.25 30.90
N THR A 395 5.09 57.37 31.21
CA THR A 395 4.08 57.97 30.31
C THR A 395 4.64 58.38 28.93
N ALA A 396 5.95 58.64 28.84
CA ALA A 396 6.64 58.92 27.58
C ALA A 396 6.59 57.75 26.57
N LEU A 397 6.24 56.53 27.02
CA LEU A 397 6.06 55.36 26.17
C LEU A 397 4.65 55.26 25.55
N ASN A 398 3.67 56.06 25.97
CA ASN A 398 2.29 55.94 25.45
C ASN A 398 2.22 56.08 23.92
N ASP A 399 3.02 56.97 23.34
CA ASP A 399 3.05 57.14 21.88
C ASP A 399 3.72 55.98 21.13
N THR A 400 4.42 55.07 21.81
CA THR A 400 4.98 53.86 21.16
C THR A 400 3.89 52.89 20.75
N PHE A 401 2.70 52.98 21.34
CA PHE A 401 1.56 52.13 20.99
C PHE A 401 1.11 52.34 19.58
N THR A 402 0.89 53.60 19.17
CA THR A 402 0.44 53.92 17.81
C THR A 402 1.39 53.36 16.76
N TYR A 403 2.70 53.40 17.03
CA TYR A 403 3.72 52.80 16.16
C TYR A 403 3.56 51.28 16.10
N PHE A 404 3.52 50.58 17.25
CA PHE A 404 3.37 49.12 17.26
C PHE A 404 2.04 48.63 16.71
N GLU A 405 0.94 49.36 16.93
CA GLU A 405 -0.37 49.05 16.35
C GLU A 405 -0.31 49.14 14.82
N SER A 406 0.33 50.17 14.28
CA SER A 406 0.57 50.31 12.83
C SER A 406 1.44 49.17 12.27
N LEU A 407 2.50 48.78 12.99
CA LEU A 407 3.35 47.63 12.63
C LEU A 407 2.54 46.33 12.62
N LEU A 408 1.79 46.06 13.69
CA LEU A 408 0.99 44.84 13.85
C LEU A 408 -0.10 44.78 12.79
N ALA A 409 -0.77 45.89 12.50
CA ALA A 409 -1.76 45.98 11.41
C ALA A 409 -1.12 45.65 10.07
N SER A 410 0.04 46.24 9.77
CA SER A 410 0.77 46.00 8.53
C SER A 410 1.19 44.54 8.38
N VAL A 411 1.72 43.93 9.44
CA VAL A 411 2.17 42.52 9.46
C VAL A 411 0.97 41.57 9.38
N THR A 412 -0.14 41.90 10.02
CA THR A 412 -1.38 41.11 9.95
C THR A 412 -1.92 41.09 8.53
N THR A 413 -1.91 42.22 7.83
CA THR A 413 -2.31 42.29 6.42
C THR A 413 -1.38 41.46 5.53
N SER A 414 -0.05 41.60 5.67
CA SER A 414 0.91 40.75 4.95
C SER A 414 0.71 39.26 5.22
N ARG A 415 0.45 38.89 6.48
CA ARG A 415 0.13 37.53 6.90
C ARG A 415 -1.16 37.03 6.22
N GLY A 416 -2.18 37.86 6.12
CA GLY A 416 -3.43 37.54 5.41
C GLY A 416 -3.17 37.15 3.95
N TYR A 417 -2.43 37.96 3.20
CA TYR A 417 -2.07 37.66 1.80
C TYR A 417 -1.23 36.38 1.68
N LEU A 418 -0.22 36.21 2.53
CA LEU A 418 0.63 35.01 2.55
C LEU A 418 -0.15 33.74 2.88
N LYS A 419 -1.14 33.84 3.77
CA LYS A 419 -2.01 32.72 4.11
C LYS A 419 -2.84 32.29 2.90
N ILE A 420 -3.49 33.23 2.21
CA ILE A 420 -4.29 32.93 1.01
C ILE A 420 -3.41 32.30 -0.08
N MET A 421 -2.23 32.86 -0.35
CA MET A 421 -1.29 32.29 -1.32
C MET A 421 -0.82 30.88 -0.91
N SER A 422 -0.56 30.65 0.38
CA SER A 422 -0.17 29.33 0.89
C SER A 422 -1.32 28.30 0.81
N GLU A 423 -2.57 28.73 0.95
CA GLU A 423 -3.73 27.86 0.77
C GLU A 423 -3.90 27.52 -0.72
N LYS A 424 -3.79 28.52 -1.61
CA LYS A 424 -3.91 28.31 -3.06
C LYS A 424 -2.80 27.44 -3.64
N ILE A 425 -1.56 27.56 -3.17
CA ILE A 425 -0.49 26.66 -3.62
C ILE A 425 -0.72 25.21 -3.14
N SER A 426 -1.34 25.03 -1.96
CA SER A 426 -1.78 23.71 -1.50
C SER A 426 -2.89 23.16 -2.40
N GLU A 427 -3.86 23.98 -2.79
CA GLU A 427 -4.90 23.60 -3.76
C GLU A 427 -4.29 23.19 -5.12
N VAL A 428 -3.28 23.92 -5.62
CA VAL A 428 -2.54 23.55 -6.84
C VAL A 428 -1.89 22.17 -6.67
N GLN A 429 -1.21 21.93 -5.55
CA GLN A 429 -0.60 20.62 -5.27
C GLN A 429 -1.65 19.51 -5.20
N ASP A 430 -2.81 19.77 -4.61
CA ASP A 430 -3.91 18.80 -4.52
C ASP A 430 -4.53 18.48 -5.88
N GLU A 431 -4.70 19.47 -6.76
CA GLU A 431 -5.15 19.23 -8.14
C GLU A 431 -4.11 18.43 -8.94
N ILE A 432 -2.82 18.75 -8.79
CA ILE A 432 -1.74 17.96 -9.39
C ILE A 432 -1.75 16.51 -8.87
N LYS A 433 -1.94 16.30 -7.56
CA LYS A 433 -2.04 14.98 -6.93
C LYS A 433 -3.17 14.13 -7.51
N LYS A 434 -4.30 14.76 -7.82
CA LYS A 434 -5.46 14.09 -8.44
C LYS A 434 -5.20 13.68 -9.89
N ASN A 435 -4.22 14.29 -10.55
CA ASN A 435 -3.86 13.95 -11.92
C ASN A 435 -2.82 12.83 -11.97
N ALA A 436 -3.23 11.68 -12.49
CA ALA A 436 -2.42 10.48 -12.57
C ALA A 436 -1.15 10.63 -13.44
N LEU A 437 -1.05 11.66 -14.29
CA LEU A 437 0.17 11.99 -15.05
C LEU A 437 1.34 12.38 -14.15
N PHE A 438 1.08 12.88 -12.94
CA PHE A 438 2.12 13.44 -12.07
C PHE A 438 2.31 12.65 -10.78
N SER A 439 1.52 11.60 -10.55
CA SER A 439 1.73 10.72 -9.40
C SER A 439 3.03 9.96 -9.56
N GLY A 440 3.85 9.92 -8.50
CA GLY A 440 4.91 8.92 -8.43
C GLY A 440 4.30 7.53 -8.33
N ALA A 441 5.08 6.48 -8.58
CA ALA A 441 4.63 5.12 -8.42
C ALA A 441 5.68 4.29 -7.67
N ASP A 442 5.24 3.43 -6.78
CA ASP A 442 6.02 2.33 -6.23
C ASP A 442 5.41 1.03 -6.74
N VAL A 443 6.24 0.09 -7.18
CA VAL A 443 5.75 -1.13 -7.82
C VAL A 443 6.13 -2.32 -6.97
N THR A 444 5.12 -3.04 -6.49
CA THR A 444 5.32 -4.31 -5.82
C THR A 444 4.82 -5.43 -6.72
N ASN A 445 5.72 -6.33 -7.10
CA ASN A 445 5.35 -7.53 -7.85
C ASN A 445 4.88 -8.60 -6.86
N GLY A 446 3.81 -9.30 -7.20
CA GLY A 446 3.30 -10.42 -6.43
C GLY A 446 2.80 -11.48 -7.38
N ASP A 447 3.25 -12.72 -7.19
CA ASP A 447 2.69 -13.83 -7.94
C ASP A 447 1.60 -14.55 -7.13
N THR A 448 0.61 -15.06 -7.86
CA THR A 448 -0.39 -15.99 -7.32
C THR A 448 -0.02 -17.44 -7.62
N PHE A 449 1.21 -17.68 -8.08
CA PHE A 449 1.69 -19.02 -8.30
C PHE A 449 1.88 -19.66 -6.93
N ILE A 450 1.29 -20.84 -6.75
CA ILE A 450 1.50 -21.60 -5.52
C ILE A 450 2.92 -22.19 -5.60
N PHE A 451 3.95 -21.37 -5.35
CA PHE A 451 5.35 -21.81 -5.25
C PHE A 451 5.64 -22.50 -3.90
N SER A 452 4.69 -23.28 -3.38
CA SER A 452 4.90 -24.12 -2.21
C SER A 452 4.98 -25.60 -2.60
N PHE A 453 5.83 -25.93 -3.57
CA PHE A 453 6.22 -27.34 -3.74
C PHE A 453 7.13 -27.80 -2.60
N GLU A 454 7.92 -26.88 -2.02
CA GLU A 454 8.97 -27.24 -1.05
C GLU A 454 8.45 -27.43 0.40
N THR A 455 7.30 -26.84 0.77
CA THR A 455 6.68 -27.06 2.09
C THR A 455 5.59 -28.13 2.10
N ARG A 456 5.17 -28.64 0.93
CA ARG A 456 4.24 -29.78 0.77
C ARG A 456 4.93 -31.15 0.69
N THR A 457 6.26 -31.20 0.58
CA THR A 457 7.03 -32.47 0.58
C THR A 457 7.10 -33.17 1.94
N LYS A 458 6.51 -32.62 3.01
CA LYS A 458 6.53 -33.22 4.34
C LYS A 458 5.38 -34.22 4.48
N LEU A 459 5.75 -35.50 4.62
CA LEU A 459 4.97 -36.65 5.12
C LEU A 459 3.47 -36.35 5.31
N SER A 460 2.63 -36.86 4.41
CA SER A 460 1.17 -36.72 4.52
C SER A 460 0.60 -37.89 5.33
N ILE A 461 0.03 -37.59 6.50
CA ILE A 461 -0.71 -38.54 7.34
C ILE A 461 -2.17 -38.55 6.91
N VAL A 462 -2.70 -39.74 6.62
CA VAL A 462 -4.04 -39.91 6.05
C VAL A 462 -4.80 -40.95 6.86
N PRO A 463 -5.93 -40.58 7.49
CA PRO A 463 -6.79 -41.57 8.14
C PRO A 463 -7.35 -42.53 7.09
N GLU A 464 -7.38 -43.82 7.41
CA GLU A 464 -7.88 -44.87 6.52
C GLU A 464 -8.67 -45.94 7.29
N VAL A 465 -9.63 -46.54 6.59
CA VAL A 465 -10.37 -47.73 7.03
C VAL A 465 -10.16 -48.84 6.03
N GLY A 466 -10.22 -50.09 6.47
CA GLY A 466 -10.13 -51.19 5.52
C GLY A 466 -10.42 -52.55 6.10
N LEU A 467 -10.16 -53.56 5.27
CA LEU A 467 -10.38 -54.96 5.58
C LEU A 467 -9.07 -55.71 5.35
N VAL A 468 -8.56 -56.40 6.37
CA VAL A 468 -7.38 -57.26 6.26
C VAL A 468 -7.74 -58.72 6.46
N THR A 469 -6.93 -59.61 5.90
CA THR A 469 -7.02 -61.05 6.13
C THR A 469 -5.66 -61.63 6.47
N ASN A 470 -5.67 -62.52 7.47
CA ASN A 470 -4.49 -63.24 7.92
C ASN A 470 -4.54 -64.72 7.50
N ARG A 471 -5.70 -65.18 7.00
CA ARG A 471 -5.96 -66.60 6.67
C ARG A 471 -5.15 -67.13 5.49
N LEU A 472 -4.63 -66.25 4.64
CA LEU A 472 -3.78 -66.64 3.52
C LEU A 472 -2.43 -67.22 3.99
N PHE A 473 -2.06 -66.98 5.25
CA PHE A 473 -0.82 -67.48 5.84
C PHE A 473 -1.12 -68.64 6.78
N LYS A 474 -0.23 -69.65 6.83
CA LYS A 474 -0.39 -70.86 7.66
C LYS A 474 -0.67 -70.51 9.13
N SER A 475 -0.05 -69.46 9.66
CA SER A 475 -0.22 -68.96 11.02
C SER A 475 -1.58 -68.31 11.30
N GLY A 476 -2.32 -67.90 10.27
CA GLY A 476 -3.61 -67.20 10.40
C GLY A 476 -4.82 -68.04 10.08
N ARG A 477 -4.66 -69.31 9.69
CA ARG A 477 -5.78 -70.21 9.33
C ARG A 477 -6.85 -70.38 10.42
N ASN A 478 -6.46 -70.20 11.69
CA ASN A 478 -7.36 -70.33 12.84
C ASN A 478 -8.04 -69.01 13.24
N SER A 479 -7.98 -67.93 12.44
CA SER A 479 -8.74 -66.72 12.78
C SER A 479 -10.24 -66.95 12.59
N ASN A 480 -11.07 -66.56 13.57
CA ASN A 480 -12.54 -66.70 13.48
C ASN A 480 -13.16 -65.85 12.36
N PHE A 481 -12.48 -64.77 11.96
CA PHE A 481 -12.92 -63.87 10.90
C PHE A 481 -12.11 -64.08 9.62
N LEU A 482 -12.81 -64.17 8.48
CA LEU A 482 -12.18 -64.17 7.14
C LEU A 482 -11.62 -62.79 6.80
N LEU A 483 -12.37 -61.74 7.14
CA LEU A 483 -12.00 -60.33 6.96
C LEU A 483 -12.09 -59.63 8.31
N ILE A 484 -11.02 -58.94 8.67
CA ILE A 484 -10.87 -58.21 9.93
C ILE A 484 -10.94 -56.71 9.58
N PRO A 485 -12.01 -56.00 9.97
CA PRO A 485 -12.07 -54.57 9.80
C PRO A 485 -11.01 -53.88 10.67
N TYR A 486 -10.38 -52.82 10.13
CA TYR A 486 -9.39 -52.03 10.85
C TYR A 486 -9.59 -50.53 10.62
N LEU A 487 -9.16 -49.74 11.59
CA LEU A 487 -9.06 -48.28 11.52
C LEU A 487 -7.60 -47.87 11.74
N GLY A 488 -7.08 -46.96 10.92
CA GLY A 488 -5.69 -46.55 11.04
C GLY A 488 -5.36 -45.24 10.33
N ALA A 489 -4.07 -45.02 10.17
CA ALA A 489 -3.52 -43.94 9.40
C ALA A 489 -2.37 -44.46 8.53
N SER A 490 -2.24 -43.85 7.35
CA SER A 490 -1.12 -44.09 6.46
C SER A 490 -0.25 -42.84 6.33
N ILE A 491 1.05 -43.03 6.41
CA ILE A 491 2.06 -42.00 6.22
C ILE A 491 2.60 -42.16 4.80
N ASN A 492 2.21 -41.27 3.90
CA ASN A 492 2.63 -41.33 2.49
C ASN A 492 4.06 -40.82 2.35
N PHE A 493 4.89 -41.58 1.62
CA PHE A 493 6.28 -41.19 1.38
C PHE A 493 6.42 -40.02 0.40
N SER A 494 5.38 -39.71 -0.37
CA SER A 494 5.27 -38.50 -1.19
C SER A 494 3.83 -38.01 -1.22
N GLN A 495 3.62 -36.69 -1.14
CA GLN A 495 2.28 -36.10 -1.22
C GLN A 495 1.72 -36.24 -2.63
N ILE A 496 0.45 -36.63 -2.71
CA ILE A 496 -0.35 -36.58 -3.94
C ILE A 496 -1.49 -35.60 -3.73
N ASP A 497 -1.71 -34.77 -4.74
CA ASP A 497 -2.91 -33.95 -4.83
C ASP A 497 -4.12 -34.86 -5.09
N ARG A 498 -5.07 -34.88 -4.15
CA ARG A 498 -6.27 -35.72 -4.25
C ARG A 498 -7.30 -35.17 -5.22
N ASP A 499 -7.23 -33.87 -5.54
CA ASP A 499 -8.14 -33.20 -6.47
C ASP A 499 -7.83 -33.58 -7.92
N VAL A 500 -6.63 -34.09 -8.20
CA VAL A 500 -6.23 -34.58 -9.52
C VAL A 500 -6.49 -36.09 -9.61
N PRO A 501 -7.35 -36.57 -10.52
CA PRO A 501 -7.57 -38.01 -10.73
C PRO A 501 -6.25 -38.76 -10.90
N PHE A 502 -6.03 -39.83 -10.10
CA PHE A 502 -4.76 -40.55 -10.06
C PHE A 502 -4.24 -40.93 -11.46
N LYS A 503 -5.13 -41.31 -12.39
CA LYS A 503 -4.76 -41.65 -13.78
C LYS A 503 -4.07 -40.50 -14.53
N LEU A 504 -4.40 -39.24 -14.26
CA LEU A 504 -3.89 -38.05 -14.95
C LEU A 504 -2.51 -37.59 -14.48
N ILE A 505 -2.03 -38.07 -13.32
CA ILE A 505 -0.68 -37.74 -12.81
C ILE A 505 0.37 -38.34 -13.76
N ARG A 506 1.09 -37.49 -14.50
CA ARG A 506 2.16 -37.90 -15.42
C ARG A 506 3.42 -38.29 -14.61
N LYS A 507 4.15 -39.32 -15.04
CA LYS A 507 5.40 -39.82 -14.42
C LYS A 507 5.28 -40.14 -12.92
N LYS A 508 4.39 -41.09 -12.58
CA LYS A 508 4.22 -41.54 -11.19
C LYS A 508 5.49 -42.25 -10.69
N THR A 509 6.08 -41.80 -9.59
CA THR A 509 7.20 -42.49 -8.95
C THR A 509 6.71 -43.58 -8.00
N LEU A 510 7.58 -44.53 -7.67
CA LEU A 510 7.25 -45.59 -6.70
C LEU A 510 6.94 -44.99 -5.30
N TRP A 511 7.64 -43.93 -4.92
CA TRP A 511 7.43 -43.21 -3.65
C TRP A 511 6.05 -42.55 -3.52
N GLN A 512 5.44 -42.15 -4.63
CA GLN A 512 4.05 -41.66 -4.65
C GLN A 512 3.03 -42.78 -4.42
N ARG A 513 3.42 -44.03 -4.66
CA ARG A 513 2.53 -45.20 -4.48
C ARG A 513 2.68 -45.83 -3.11
N LEU A 514 3.84 -45.68 -2.47
CA LEU A 514 4.15 -46.32 -1.20
C LEU A 514 3.76 -45.45 0.00
N SER A 515 3.32 -46.13 1.06
CA SER A 515 2.98 -45.54 2.34
C SER A 515 3.30 -46.51 3.48
N LEU A 516 3.60 -45.98 4.66
CA LEU A 516 3.66 -46.75 5.91
C LEU A 516 2.28 -46.76 6.55
N VAL A 517 1.77 -47.94 6.90
CA VAL A 517 0.43 -48.13 7.49
C VAL A 517 0.59 -48.43 8.97
N VAL A 518 -0.19 -47.75 9.81
CA VAL A 518 -0.32 -48.04 11.25
C VAL A 518 -1.81 -47.98 11.61
N GLY A 519 -2.35 -49.03 12.21
CA GLY A 519 -3.76 -49.08 12.59
C GLY A 519 -4.04 -50.10 13.67
N TYR A 520 -5.31 -50.28 14.00
CA TYR A 520 -5.75 -51.30 14.95
C TYR A 520 -6.99 -52.03 14.43
N SER A 521 -7.12 -53.31 14.77
CA SER A 521 -8.29 -54.10 14.39
C SER A 521 -9.52 -53.65 15.18
N LEU A 522 -10.69 -53.64 14.55
CA LEU A 522 -11.97 -53.35 15.20
C LEU A 522 -12.62 -54.60 15.79
N VAL A 523 -12.04 -55.78 15.52
CA VAL A 523 -12.43 -57.05 16.13
C VAL A 523 -11.23 -57.65 16.88
N PRO A 524 -11.47 -58.28 18.05
CA PRO A 524 -10.42 -58.96 18.78
C PRO A 524 -9.90 -60.17 17.99
N LEU A 525 -8.59 -60.36 17.98
CA LEU A 525 -7.94 -61.59 17.53
C LEU A 525 -7.85 -62.64 18.63
N LYS A 526 -8.37 -62.31 19.82
CA LYS A 526 -8.46 -63.24 20.94
C LYS A 526 -9.12 -64.55 20.52
N ASP A 527 -8.39 -65.63 20.76
CA ASP A 527 -8.86 -66.98 20.54
C ASP A 527 -8.46 -67.82 21.74
N ASP A 528 -9.44 -68.13 22.58
CA ASP A 528 -9.27 -68.89 23.82
C ASP A 528 -9.25 -70.41 23.56
N TYR A 529 -9.55 -70.87 22.34
CA TYR A 529 -9.82 -72.29 22.05
C TYR A 529 -8.75 -72.99 21.21
N THR A 530 -7.68 -72.30 20.78
CA THR A 530 -6.55 -72.93 20.08
C THR A 530 -5.41 -73.31 21.03
N GLN A 531 -4.59 -74.30 20.62
CA GLN A 531 -3.41 -74.78 21.36
C GLN A 531 -2.39 -73.69 21.71
N ALA A 532 -2.52 -72.48 21.16
CA ALA A 532 -1.73 -71.31 21.51
C ALA A 532 -2.66 -70.08 21.64
N PRO A 533 -3.27 -69.85 22.82
CA PRO A 533 -4.20 -68.76 23.01
C PRO A 533 -3.55 -67.42 22.71
N ARG A 534 -4.32 -66.55 22.04
CA ARG A 534 -3.87 -65.23 21.58
C ARG A 534 -4.49 -64.16 22.45
N ASP A 535 -3.67 -63.25 22.92
CA ASP A 535 -4.09 -62.01 23.56
C ASP A 535 -3.90 -60.85 22.57
N ASP A 536 -4.89 -59.98 22.47
CA ASP A 536 -4.80 -58.77 21.66
C ASP A 536 -3.72 -57.82 22.20
N PHE A 537 -3.15 -56.97 21.33
CA PHE A 537 -2.13 -55.99 21.72
C PHE A 537 -2.70 -54.93 22.70
N PHE A 538 -3.94 -54.52 22.47
CA PHE A 538 -4.79 -53.74 23.36
C PHE A 538 -5.96 -54.61 23.85
N GLU A 539 -6.72 -54.19 24.87
CA GLU A 539 -7.77 -55.03 25.49
C GLU A 539 -8.77 -55.68 24.51
N LYS A 540 -9.05 -55.03 23.37
CA LYS A 540 -10.02 -55.50 22.35
C LYS A 540 -9.54 -55.30 20.91
N SER A 541 -8.26 -55.01 20.70
CA SER A 541 -7.73 -54.72 19.36
C SER A 541 -6.26 -55.09 19.24
N SER A 542 -5.89 -55.59 18.07
CA SER A 542 -4.50 -55.87 17.73
C SER A 542 -3.92 -54.70 16.93
N LEU A 543 -2.61 -54.43 17.08
CA LEU A 543 -1.91 -53.37 16.34
C LEU A 543 -1.53 -53.88 14.96
N LEU A 544 -1.82 -53.13 13.91
CA LEU A 544 -1.42 -53.40 12.54
C LEU A 544 -0.31 -52.43 12.14
N THR A 545 0.78 -52.95 11.59
CA THR A 545 1.79 -52.13 10.91
C THR A 545 2.16 -52.74 9.57
N GLY A 546 2.35 -51.94 8.53
CA GLY A 546 2.67 -52.47 7.22
C GLY A 546 3.05 -51.43 6.18
N LEU A 547 3.07 -51.85 4.93
CA LEU A 547 3.22 -50.99 3.77
C LEU A 547 1.94 -51.00 2.95
N GLY A 548 1.59 -49.83 2.40
CA GLY A 548 0.46 -49.65 1.50
C GLY A 548 0.92 -49.26 0.10
N PHE A 549 0.42 -49.94 -0.92
CA PHE A 549 0.59 -49.63 -2.33
C PHE A 549 -0.70 -49.05 -2.92
N ARG A 550 -0.64 -47.79 -3.36
CA ARG A 550 -1.79 -47.03 -3.86
C ARG A 550 -2.13 -47.38 -5.33
N PHE A 551 -3.39 -47.75 -5.56
CA PHE A 551 -3.95 -47.97 -6.91
C PHE A 551 -4.74 -46.76 -7.43
N SER A 552 -5.43 -46.03 -6.54
CA SER A 552 -6.19 -44.81 -6.85
C SER A 552 -6.05 -43.79 -5.72
N ASN A 553 -6.63 -42.58 -5.86
CA ASN A 553 -6.61 -41.58 -4.77
C ASN A 553 -7.35 -42.05 -3.51
N THR A 554 -8.11 -43.17 -3.59
CA THR A 554 -8.92 -43.68 -2.49
C THR A 554 -8.53 -45.10 -2.09
N VAL A 555 -8.05 -45.95 -3.00
CA VAL A 555 -7.86 -47.39 -2.75
C VAL A 555 -6.38 -47.77 -2.70
N LYS A 556 -5.99 -48.53 -1.67
CA LYS A 556 -4.66 -49.14 -1.54
C LYS A 556 -4.74 -50.63 -1.24
N LEU A 557 -3.74 -51.37 -1.72
CA LEU A 557 -3.40 -52.70 -1.20
C LEU A 557 -2.45 -52.52 -0.04
N ILE A 558 -2.76 -53.10 1.10
CA ILE A 558 -1.91 -53.04 2.28
C ILE A 558 -1.42 -54.45 2.63
N GLY A 559 -0.20 -54.53 3.14
CA GLY A 559 0.37 -55.77 3.64
C GLY A 559 1.36 -55.50 4.76
N GLY A 560 1.39 -56.38 5.75
CA GLY A 560 2.22 -56.16 6.93
C GLY A 560 2.00 -57.19 8.01
N TYR A 561 2.10 -56.76 9.25
CA TYR A 561 2.06 -57.58 10.43
C TYR A 561 0.98 -57.09 11.39
N THR A 562 0.14 -58.00 11.86
CA THR A 562 -0.71 -57.80 13.02
C THR A 562 0.04 -58.28 14.26
N TRP A 563 0.34 -57.37 15.15
CA TRP A 563 1.03 -57.63 16.41
C TRP A 563 0.03 -58.06 17.48
N TYR A 564 0.36 -59.13 18.19
CA TYR A 564 -0.44 -59.69 19.27
C TYR A 564 0.46 -60.39 20.30
N TYR A 565 -0.08 -60.68 21.47
CA TYR A 565 0.61 -61.40 22.52
C TYR A 565 0.27 -62.90 22.45
N LYS A 566 1.28 -63.75 22.32
CA LYS A 566 1.11 -65.20 22.48
C LYS A 566 1.13 -65.53 23.97
N ARG A 567 0.06 -66.17 24.45
CA ARG A 567 0.01 -66.67 25.82
C ARG A 567 0.69 -68.04 25.89
N PRO A 568 1.74 -68.21 26.73
CA PRO A 568 2.36 -69.51 26.92
C PRO A 568 1.40 -70.51 27.59
N ALA A 569 1.68 -71.81 27.44
CA ALA A 569 0.86 -72.86 28.05
C ALA A 569 0.89 -72.82 29.59
N SER A 570 1.98 -72.31 30.18
CA SER A 570 2.08 -72.04 31.63
C SER A 570 1.79 -70.57 31.92
N LEU A 571 0.96 -70.30 32.93
CA LEU A 571 0.62 -68.95 33.41
C LEU A 571 1.83 -68.20 34.01
N GLU A 572 2.91 -68.90 34.34
CA GLU A 572 4.13 -68.33 34.95
C GLU A 572 5.08 -67.71 33.92
N LEU A 573 4.93 -68.04 32.64
CA LEU A 573 5.78 -67.52 31.58
C LEU A 573 5.24 -66.16 31.08
N PRO A 574 6.12 -65.18 30.81
CA PRO A 574 5.69 -63.88 30.31
C PRO A 574 5.07 -64.00 28.92
N ARG A 575 4.08 -63.15 28.65
CA ARG A 575 3.48 -63.02 27.31
C ARG A 575 4.56 -62.66 26.29
N GLN A 576 4.57 -63.34 25.15
CA GLN A 576 5.53 -63.07 24.09
C GLN A 576 4.88 -62.24 22.99
N LEU A 577 5.44 -61.07 22.67
CA LEU A 577 5.00 -60.28 21.53
C LEU A 577 5.37 -61.04 20.25
N THR A 578 4.37 -61.31 19.42
CA THR A 578 4.51 -62.02 18.16
C THR A 578 3.72 -61.30 17.08
N ASN A 579 3.87 -61.73 15.84
CA ASN A 579 3.21 -61.12 14.71
C ASN A 579 2.56 -62.17 13.80
N LEU A 580 1.55 -61.71 13.08
CA LEU A 580 0.80 -62.48 12.11
C LEU A 580 0.77 -61.70 10.79
N PRO A 581 1.33 -62.22 9.68
CA PRO A 581 1.26 -61.51 8.41
C PRO A 581 -0.19 -61.32 7.95
N PHE A 582 -0.44 -60.16 7.32
CA PHE A 582 -1.73 -59.81 6.76
C PHE A 582 -1.59 -59.23 5.35
N ILE A 583 -2.65 -59.37 4.56
CA ILE A 583 -2.88 -58.59 3.35
C ILE A 583 -4.30 -58.02 3.39
N GLY A 584 -4.53 -56.86 2.82
CA GLY A 584 -5.84 -56.24 2.85
C GLY A 584 -6.00 -55.08 1.89
N VAL A 585 -7.18 -54.48 1.90
CA VAL A 585 -7.48 -53.28 1.13
C VAL A 585 -7.82 -52.16 2.10
N SER A 586 -7.25 -50.98 1.86
CA SER A 586 -7.56 -49.76 2.60
C SER A 586 -8.17 -48.68 1.74
N PHE A 587 -9.01 -47.87 2.37
CA PHE A 587 -9.70 -46.75 1.79
C PHE A 587 -9.31 -45.47 2.54
N ASP A 588 -8.77 -44.49 1.81
CA ASP A 588 -8.48 -43.16 2.34
C ASP A 588 -9.80 -42.51 2.76
N MET A 589 -9.94 -42.17 4.04
CA MET A 589 -11.12 -41.47 4.52
C MET A 589 -10.98 -40.00 4.16
N ASP A 590 -11.78 -39.54 3.19
CA ASP A 590 -12.14 -38.13 3.12
C ASP A 590 -13.24 -37.87 4.14
N ILE A 591 -12.83 -37.84 5.42
CA ILE A 591 -13.72 -37.74 6.58
C ILE A 591 -14.77 -36.65 6.36
N LYS A 592 -14.38 -35.53 5.74
CA LYS A 592 -15.26 -34.39 5.50
C LYS A 592 -16.50 -34.77 4.66
N LYS A 593 -16.29 -35.44 3.52
CA LYS A 593 -17.37 -35.78 2.59
C LYS A 593 -18.33 -36.82 3.15
N TYR A 594 -17.82 -37.82 3.87
CA TYR A 594 -18.66 -38.87 4.47
C TYR A 594 -19.38 -38.38 5.72
N ILE A 595 -18.73 -37.55 6.54
CA ILE A 595 -19.40 -36.90 7.68
C ILE A 595 -20.50 -35.96 7.19
N GLU A 596 -20.27 -35.17 6.14
CA GLU A 596 -21.31 -34.32 5.54
C GLU A 596 -22.47 -35.15 4.96
N THR A 597 -22.19 -36.32 4.38
CA THR A 597 -23.22 -37.22 3.84
C THR A 597 -24.00 -37.93 4.96
N ILE A 598 -23.34 -38.36 6.03
CA ILE A 598 -24.00 -38.93 7.21
C ILE A 598 -24.80 -37.84 7.92
N PHE A 599 -24.27 -36.63 8.05
CA PHE A 599 -25.01 -35.49 8.61
C PHE A 599 -26.21 -35.14 7.74
N SER A 600 -26.08 -35.08 6.41
CA SER A 600 -27.23 -34.77 5.55
C SER A 600 -28.27 -35.90 5.52
N ALA A 601 -27.85 -37.16 5.69
CA ALA A 601 -28.76 -38.31 5.80
C ALA A 601 -29.44 -38.41 7.18
N VAL A 602 -28.80 -37.93 8.25
CA VAL A 602 -29.31 -38.00 9.63
C VAL A 602 -30.02 -36.70 10.05
N THR A 603 -29.79 -35.59 9.36
CA THR A 603 -30.53 -34.35 9.58
C THR A 603 -31.88 -34.47 8.85
N PRO A 604 -33.03 -34.55 9.54
CA PRO A 604 -34.31 -34.59 8.87
C PRO A 604 -34.49 -33.34 8.01
N LEU A 605 -34.92 -33.53 6.76
CA LEU A 605 -35.28 -32.48 5.80
C LEU A 605 -36.28 -31.52 6.45
N ARG A 606 -35.78 -30.47 7.10
CA ARG A 606 -36.61 -29.37 7.58
C ARG A 606 -36.92 -28.51 6.37
N GLY A 607 -38.16 -28.62 5.90
CA GLY A 607 -38.63 -28.16 4.60
C GLY A 607 -38.07 -26.80 4.18
N THR A 608 -37.51 -26.79 2.98
CA THR A 608 -37.52 -25.61 2.10
C THR A 608 -38.97 -25.14 1.99
N LYS A 609 -39.29 -24.03 2.66
CA LYS A 609 -40.50 -23.27 2.33
C LYS A 609 -40.35 -22.81 0.88
N THR A 610 -41.20 -23.36 0.02
CA THR A 610 -41.55 -22.76 -1.27
C THR A 610 -42.01 -21.33 -0.99
N VAL A 611 -41.26 -20.35 -1.49
CA VAL A 611 -41.73 -18.96 -1.57
C VAL A 611 -42.70 -18.94 -2.74
N GLU A 612 -44.01 -18.92 -2.45
CA GLU A 612 -45.02 -18.51 -3.42
C GLU A 612 -44.76 -17.05 -3.78
N SER A 613 -44.42 -16.80 -5.05
CA SER A 613 -44.51 -15.47 -5.64
C SER A 613 -45.99 -15.11 -5.74
N LYS A 614 -46.45 -14.18 -4.91
CA LYS A 614 -47.66 -13.41 -5.23
C LYS A 614 -47.29 -12.40 -6.31
N ALA A 615 -48.00 -12.51 -7.44
CA ALA A 615 -48.18 -11.41 -8.36
C ALA A 615 -49.13 -10.39 -7.70
N ASP A 616 -48.67 -9.14 -7.62
CA ASP A 616 -49.45 -7.91 -7.76
C ASP A 616 -48.51 -6.86 -8.40
#